data_AF-W6U0L4-F1
#
_entry.id   AF-W6U0L4-F1
#
_cell.length_a   1.000
_cell.length_b   1.000
_cell.length_c   1.000
_cell.angle_alpha   90.00
_cell.angle_beta   90.00
_cell.angle_gamma   90.00
#
_symmetry.space_group_name_H-M   'P 1'
#
loop_
_entity.id
_entity.type
_entity.pdbx_description
1 polymer ?
#
loop_
_entity_poly.entity_id
_entity_poly.type
_entity_poly.pdbx_seq_one_letter_code
_entity_poly.pdbx_strand_id
1 'polypeptide(L)'
;MTLLSIDESFKDKIFASGGYETGMDIAKGIALGAQLVGVAAVVLRVFYSGGEEALYKLFKDYEYVLKMSMLLSNSQNLAQFRTNKYFLSYPLMLNIKSFKDCYET
;
A
#
# COMPACT_ATOMS: atom_id res chain seq x y z
N MET A 1 13.49 -3.21 6.28
CA MET A 1 12.81 -1.93 6.58
C MET A 1 11.32 -2.13 6.40
N THR A 2 10.51 -1.82 7.42
CA THR A 2 9.06 -1.72 7.25
C THR A 2 8.72 -0.26 6.93
N LEU A 3 7.66 -0.01 6.16
CA LEU A 3 7.23 1.37 5.82
C LEU A 3 7.06 2.25 7.08
N LEU A 4 6.64 1.62 8.19
CA LEU A 4 6.39 2.25 9.48
C LEU A 4 7.65 2.50 10.32
N SER A 5 8.79 1.91 9.95
CA SER A 5 10.06 2.09 10.65
C SER A 5 10.95 3.14 9.98
N ILE A 6 10.51 3.77 8.89
CA ILE A 6 11.30 4.76 8.17
C ILE A 6 11.26 6.10 8.91
N ASP A 7 12.40 6.80 8.91
CA ASP A 7 12.53 8.13 9.50
C ASP A 7 11.53 9.13 8.88
N GLU A 8 10.96 9.98 9.72
CA GLU A 8 9.92 10.95 9.34
C GLU A 8 10.36 11.88 8.21
N SER A 9 11.66 12.21 8.13
CA SER A 9 12.20 13.08 7.07
C SER A 9 12.06 12.51 5.65
N PHE A 10 11.85 11.20 5.53
CA PHE A 10 11.69 10.52 4.25
C PHE A 10 10.24 10.12 3.95
N LYS A 11 9.28 10.29 4.88
CA LYS A 11 7.91 9.76 4.71
C LYS A 11 7.23 10.20 3.41
N ASP A 12 7.44 11.44 2.99
CA ASP A 12 6.87 11.97 1.75
C ASP A 12 7.60 11.55 0.46
N LYS A 13 8.58 10.64 0.54
CA LYS A 13 9.42 10.20 -0.59
C LYS A 13 9.54 8.67 -0.70
N ILE A 14 8.61 7.93 -0.10
CA ILE A 14 8.67 6.46 -0.08
C ILE A 14 7.71 5.87 -1.08
N PHE A 15 8.24 4.98 -1.91
CA PHE A 15 7.43 4.06 -2.71
C PHE A 15 7.46 2.68 -2.05
N ALA A 16 6.32 1.99 -2.05
CA ALA A 16 6.22 0.62 -1.58
C ALA A 16 6.04 -0.33 -2.77
N SER A 17 6.63 -1.51 -2.70
CA SER A 17 6.43 -2.55 -3.72
C SER A 17 6.67 -3.93 -3.12
N GLY A 18 6.35 -4.97 -3.87
CA GLY A 18 6.50 -6.37 -3.45
C GLY A 18 5.29 -6.88 -2.68
N GLY A 19 4.69 -7.98 -3.16
CA GLY A 19 3.58 -8.65 -2.47
C GLY A 19 2.20 -7.97 -2.55
N TYR A 20 2.06 -6.85 -3.27
CA TYR A 20 0.77 -6.21 -3.54
C TYR A 20 0.03 -6.95 -4.66
N GLU A 21 -1.15 -7.50 -4.36
CA GLU A 21 -1.93 -8.29 -5.34
C GLU A 21 -3.32 -7.73 -5.62
N THR A 22 -3.92 -7.01 -4.66
CA THR A 22 -5.28 -6.48 -4.75
C THR A 22 -5.33 -4.97 -4.61
N GLY A 23 -6.44 -4.35 -5.03
CA GLY A 23 -6.69 -2.93 -4.80
C GLY A 23 -6.69 -2.55 -3.31
N MET A 24 -7.06 -3.50 -2.44
CA MET A 24 -7.06 -3.31 -0.99
C MET A 24 -5.62 -3.29 -0.43
N ASP A 25 -4.73 -4.11 -0.98
CA ASP A 25 -3.32 -4.06 -0.59
C ASP A 25 -2.72 -2.70 -0.97
N ILE A 26 -2.99 -2.23 -2.18
CA ILE A 26 -2.55 -0.91 -2.67
C ILE A 26 -3.07 0.20 -1.75
N ALA A 27 -4.36 0.16 -1.40
CA ALA A 27 -4.96 1.13 -0.50
C ALA A 27 -4.28 1.13 0.88
N LYS A 28 -3.99 -0.04 1.45
CA LYS A 28 -3.25 -0.16 2.71
C LYS A 28 -1.83 0.38 2.61
N GLY A 29 -1.12 0.08 1.52
CA GLY A 29 0.23 0.61 1.29
C GLY A 29 0.26 2.14 1.33
N ILE A 30 -0.70 2.77 0.64
CA ILE A 30 -0.84 4.24 0.64
C ILE A 30 -1.23 4.75 2.03
N ALA A 31 -2.24 4.14 2.68
CA ALA A 31 -2.69 4.55 4.01
C ALA A 31 -1.59 4.41 5.09
N LEU A 32 -0.62 3.52 4.90
CA LEU A 32 0.51 3.32 5.80
C LEU A 32 1.69 4.27 5.54
N GLY A 33 1.60 5.16 4.54
CA GLY A 33 2.64 6.16 4.27
C GLY A 33 3.28 6.09 2.88
N ALA A 34 2.91 5.16 2.00
CA ALA A 34 3.50 5.11 0.67
C ALA A 34 2.94 6.22 -0.22
N GLN A 35 3.80 6.91 -0.96
CA GLN A 35 3.40 7.86 -2.00
C GLN A 35 2.94 7.14 -3.27
N LEU A 36 3.54 5.98 -3.57
CA LEU A 36 3.21 5.15 -4.73
C LEU A 36 3.39 3.67 -4.38
N VAL A 37 2.57 2.82 -4.99
CA VAL A 37 2.66 1.36 -4.86
C VAL A 37 3.00 0.73 -6.22
N GLY A 38 4.08 -0.03 -6.26
CA GLY A 38 4.51 -0.78 -7.44
C GLY A 38 4.00 -2.23 -7.43
N VAL A 39 3.47 -2.68 -8.57
CA VAL A 39 3.00 -4.05 -8.82
C VAL A 39 3.67 -4.62 -10.07
N ALA A 40 4.05 -5.90 -10.03
CA ALA A 40 4.72 -6.56 -11.16
C ALA A 40 4.22 -7.98 -11.42
N ALA A 41 4.35 -8.89 -10.44
CA ALA A 41 4.02 -10.30 -10.62
C ALA A 41 2.54 -10.52 -11.00
N VAL A 42 1.61 -9.82 -10.34
CA VAL A 42 0.17 -9.89 -10.65
C VAL A 42 -0.14 -9.38 -12.06
N VAL A 43 0.50 -8.29 -12.48
CA VAL A 43 0.35 -7.72 -13.84
C VAL A 43 0.73 -8.75 -14.89
N LEU A 44 1.90 -9.39 -14.72
CA LEU A 44 2.37 -10.42 -15.63
C LEU A 44 1.41 -11.62 -15.69
N ARG A 45 1.00 -12.14 -14.53
CA ARG A 45 0.08 -13.30 -14.44
C ARG A 45 -1.28 -13.02 -15.09
N VAL A 46 -1.86 -11.85 -14.84
CA VAL A 46 -3.16 -11.46 -15.41
C VAL A 46 -3.06 -11.27 -16.91
N PHE A 47 -2.01 -10.63 -17.40
CA PHE A 47 -1.78 -10.47 -18.84
C PHE A 47 -1.63 -11.83 -19.55
N TYR A 48 -0.84 -12.75 -19.00
CA TYR A 48 -0.71 -14.10 -19.59
C TYR A 48 -2.02 -14.89 -19.59
N SER A 49 -2.94 -14.58 -18.67
CA SER A 49 -4.21 -15.31 -18.51
C SER A 49 -5.33 -14.77 -19.39
N GLY A 50 -5.33 -13.48 -19.71
CA GLY A 50 -6.45 -12.85 -20.43
C GLY A 50 -6.10 -11.60 -21.25
N GLY A 51 -4.81 -11.37 -21.52
CA GLY A 51 -4.33 -10.28 -22.34
C GLY A 51 -4.60 -8.89 -21.76
N GLU A 52 -4.67 -7.90 -22.65
CA GLU A 52 -4.83 -6.49 -22.30
C GLU A 52 -6.18 -6.20 -21.62
N GLU A 53 -7.27 -6.85 -22.03
CA GLU A 53 -8.60 -6.66 -21.44
C GLU A 53 -8.64 -7.08 -19.96
N ALA A 54 -8.01 -8.21 -19.64
CA ALA A 54 -7.90 -8.66 -18.25
C ALA A 54 -7.06 -7.68 -17.42
N LEU A 55 -6.00 -7.11 -18.01
CA LEU A 55 -5.15 -6.12 -17.35
C LEU A 55 -5.89 -4.79 -17.13
N TYR A 56 -6.69 -4.35 -18.09
CA TYR A 56 -7.55 -3.17 -17.96
C TYR A 56 -8.54 -3.34 -16.81
N LYS A 57 -9.18 -4.51 -16.72
CA LYS A 57 -10.09 -4.84 -15.61
C LYS A 57 -9.38 -4.81 -14.26
N LEU A 58 -8.18 -5.38 -14.16
CA LEU A 58 -7.37 -5.36 -12.94
C LEU A 58 -7.12 -3.92 -12.46
N PHE A 59 -6.67 -3.04 -13.35
CA PHE A 59 -6.40 -1.66 -12.99
C PHE A 59 -7.66 -0.86 -12.66
N LYS A 60 -8.79 -1.16 -13.31
CA LYS A 60 -10.09 -0.59 -12.95
C LYS A 60 -10.54 -1.03 -11.56
N ASP A 61 -10.33 -2.29 -11.20
CA ASP A 61 -10.64 -2.79 -9.86
C ASP A 61 -9.74 -2.13 -8.81
N TYR A 62 -8.45 -1.94 -9.10
CA TYR A 62 -7.53 -1.21 -8.22
C TYR A 62 -7.96 0.24 -8.01
N GLU A 63 -8.27 0.95 -9.09
CA GLU A 63 -8.76 2.34 -9.06
C GLU A 63 -10.04 2.44 -8.23
N TYR A 64 -10.99 1.54 -8.45
CA TYR A 64 -12.26 1.50 -7.75
C TYR A 64 -12.07 1.27 -6.24
N VAL A 65 -11.32 0.25 -5.85
CA VAL A 65 -11.10 -0.07 -4.44
C VAL A 65 -10.34 1.04 -3.72
N LEU A 66 -9.37 1.68 -4.36
CA LEU A 66 -8.65 2.81 -3.78
C LEU A 66 -9.58 4.00 -3.54
N LYS A 67 -10.39 4.38 -4.53
CA LYS A 67 -11.38 5.47 -4.38
C LYS A 67 -12.43 5.15 -3.30
N MET A 68 -12.91 3.92 -3.25
CA MET A 68 -13.85 3.49 -2.21
C MET A 68 -13.23 3.53 -0.82
N SER A 69 -11.99 3.10 -0.67
CA SER A 69 -11.26 3.16 0.61
C SER A 69 -11.07 4.61 1.07
N MET A 70 -10.76 5.52 0.14
CA MET A 70 -10.67 6.95 0.42
C MET A 70 -12.04 7.51 0.85
N LEU A 71 -13.11 7.21 0.11
CA LEU A 71 -14.46 7.65 0.43
C LEU A 71 -14.90 7.19 1.82
N LEU A 72 -14.78 5.90 2.11
CA LEU A 72 -15.23 5.28 3.37
C LEU A 72 -14.40 5.71 4.57
N SER A 73 -13.20 6.26 4.34
CA SER A 73 -12.33 6.81 5.37
C SER A 73 -12.41 8.34 5.46
N ASN A 74 -13.31 8.98 4.70
CA ASN A 74 -13.44 10.44 4.63
C ASN A 74 -12.15 11.15 4.17
N SER A 75 -11.49 10.60 3.15
CA SER A 75 -10.29 11.17 2.53
C SER A 75 -10.62 11.71 1.15
N GLN A 76 -10.41 13.01 0.92
CA GLN A 76 -10.73 13.66 -0.36
C GLN A 76 -9.64 13.47 -1.43
N ASN A 77 -8.41 13.16 -1.00
CA ASN A 77 -7.26 12.97 -1.88
C ASN A 77 -6.24 12.01 -1.24
N LEU A 78 -5.24 11.59 -2.02
CA LEU A 78 -4.22 10.64 -1.56
C LEU A 78 -3.36 11.18 -0.42
N ALA A 79 -3.15 12.49 -0.35
CA ALA A 79 -2.39 13.09 0.75
C ALA A 79 -3.13 12.98 2.08
N GLN A 80 -4.46 13.22 2.08
CA GLN A 80 -5.31 13.00 3.26
C GLN A 80 -5.42 11.51 3.60
N PHE A 81 -5.53 10.64 2.60
CA PHE A 81 -5.65 9.20 2.84
C PHE A 81 -4.38 8.61 3.48
N ARG A 82 -3.20 9.09 3.06
CA ARG A 82 -1.90 8.68 3.60
C ARG A 82 -1.69 9.06 5.07
N THR A 83 -2.39 10.10 5.55
CA THR A 83 -2.30 10.59 6.94
C THR A 83 -3.50 10.18 7.79
N ASN A 84 -4.36 9.31 7.25
CA ASN A 84 -5.58 8.90 7.93
C ASN A 84 -5.33 7.88 9.05
N LYS A 85 -6.31 7.71 9.93
CA LYS A 85 -6.27 6.73 11.01
C LYS A 85 -6.37 5.33 10.44
N TYR A 86 -5.50 4.46 10.92
CA TYR A 86 -5.53 3.03 10.65
C TYR A 86 -5.39 2.24 11.95
N PHE A 87 -5.80 0.97 11.91
CA PHE A 87 -5.61 0.02 13.00
C PHE A 87 -4.59 -1.03 12.59
N LEU A 88 -3.56 -1.24 13.42
CA LEU A 88 -2.59 -2.32 13.26
C LEU A 88 -2.93 -3.45 14.22
N SER A 89 -3.03 -4.66 13.69
CA SER A 89 -3.21 -5.85 14.52
C SER A 89 -1.97 -6.12 15.38
N TYR A 90 -2.18 -6.77 16.52
CA TYR A 90 -1.14 -7.02 17.52
C TYR A 90 0.15 -7.67 16.97
N PRO A 91 0.11 -8.69 16.10
CA PRO A 91 1.33 -9.29 15.56
C PRO A 91 2.22 -8.31 14.79
N LEU A 92 1.61 -7.40 14.01
CA LEU A 92 2.34 -6.40 13.25
C LEU A 92 3.00 -5.36 14.18
N MET A 93 2.32 -4.98 15.25
CA MET A 93 2.85 -4.02 16.21
C MET A 93 4.06 -4.54 16.98
N LEU A 94 4.08 -5.84 17.32
CA LEU A 94 5.26 -6.49 17.90
C LEU A 94 6.43 -6.50 16.91
N ASN A 95 6.17 -6.90 15.67
CA ASN A 95 7.20 -7.01 14.65
C ASN A 95 7.86 -5.65 14.34
N ILE A 96 7.11 -4.54 14.39
CA ILE A 96 7.68 -3.20 14.19
C ILE A 96 8.67 -2.85 15.30
N LYS A 97 8.35 -3.14 16.57
CA LYS A 97 9.26 -2.88 17.70
C LYS A 97 10.54 -3.69 17.56
N SER A 98 10.41 -5.01 17.38
CA SER A 98 11.57 -5.89 17.20
C SER A 98 12.43 -5.49 16.01
N PHE A 99 11.82 -4.99 14.92
CA PHE A 99 12.58 -4.55 13.76
C PHE A 99 13.36 -3.26 14.01
N LYS A 100 12.80 -2.30 14.76
CA LYS A 100 13.53 -1.08 15.15
C LYS A 100 14.72 -1.40 16.05
N ASP A 101 14.49 -2.26 17.05
CA ASP A 101 15.52 -2.68 18.00
C ASP A 101 16.73 -3.35 17.31
N CYS A 102 16.52 -4.04 16.18
CA CYS A 102 17.60 -4.70 15.42
C CYS A 102 18.45 -3.76 14.53
N TYR A 103 17.98 -2.54 14.23
CA TYR A 103 18.65 -1.64 13.27
C TYR A 103 19.12 -0.32 13.90
N GLU A 104 18.63 0.04 15.09
CA GLU A 104 19.07 1.21 15.86
C GLU A 104 20.21 0.89 16.86
N THR A 105 20.67 -0.37 16.91
CA THR A 105 21.91 -0.81 17.60
C THR A 105 23.10 -0.80 16.66
#